data_AF-A0A553XL86-F1
#
_entry.id   AF-A0A553XL86-F1
#
_cell.length_a   1.000
_cell.length_b   1.000
_cell.length_c   1.000
_cell.angle_alpha   90.00
_cell.angle_beta   90.00
_cell.angle_gamma   90.00
#
_symmetry.space_group_name_H-M   'P 1'
#
loop_
_entity.id
_entity.type
_entity.pdbx_description
1 polymer ?
#
loop_
_entity_poly.entity_id
_entity_poly.type
_entity_poly.pdbx_seq_one_letter_code
_entity_poly.pdbx_strand_id
1 'polypeptide(L)' 'MAESPGSSGNVPIGGYYPDPSIPGYIRYWDGAAWVPGTSRPAPAEGEAMPAPPPGATPAPAP' A
#
# COMPACT_ATOMS: atom_id res chain seq x y z
N MET A 1 -22.34 6.43 12.62
CA MET A 1 -22.34 5.24 11.74
C MET A 1 -21.27 5.46 10.68
N ALA A 2 -20.48 4.43 10.38
CA ALA A 2 -19.33 4.40 9.47
C ALA A 2 -17.97 4.83 10.06
N GLU A 3 -17.52 4.12 11.09
CA GLU A 3 -16.08 3.90 11.29
C GLU A 3 -15.61 2.93 10.20
N SER A 4 -14.67 3.40 9.39
CA SER A 4 -14.05 2.65 8.32
C SER A 4 -13.29 1.44 8.92
N PRO A 5 -13.47 0.21 8.43
CA PRO A 5 -12.72 -0.94 8.91
C PRO A 5 -11.28 -0.88 8.37
N GLY A 6 -10.44 -0.08 9.01
CA GLY A 6 -9.01 -0.01 8.75
C GLY A 6 -8.24 -0.64 9.90
N SER A 7 -8.19 -1.97 9.91
CA SER A 7 -7.28 -2.85 10.65
C SER A 7 -6.64 -2.35 11.96
N SER A 8 -7.09 -2.98 13.04
CA SER A 8 -6.40 -3.17 14.33
C SER A 8 -4.87 -3.11 14.28
N GLY A 9 -4.29 -2.20 15.08
CA GLY A 9 -3.23 -2.51 16.04
C GLY A 9 -1.88 -3.06 15.54
N ASN A 10 -1.65 -3.18 14.24
CA ASN A 10 -0.34 -3.48 13.66
C ASN A 10 0.03 -2.30 12.78
N VAL A 11 1.05 -1.54 13.18
CA VAL A 11 1.58 -0.47 12.33
C VAL A 11 1.89 -1.06 10.96
N PRO A 12 1.22 -0.59 9.88
CA PRO A 12 1.40 -1.18 8.57
C PRO A 12 2.88 -1.08 8.19
N ILE A 13 3.48 -2.22 7.84
CA ILE A 13 4.86 -2.28 7.37
C ILE A 13 4.96 -1.66 5.97
N GLY A 14 6.16 -1.23 5.58
CA GLY A 14 6.36 -0.69 4.23
C GLY A 14 5.91 -1.69 3.14
N GLY A 15 4.99 -1.29 2.26
CA GLY A 15 4.37 -2.19 1.28
C GLY A 15 3.26 -1.58 0.43
N TYR A 16 2.77 -2.35 -0.55
CA TYR A 16 1.62 -1.96 -1.38
C TYR A 16 0.31 -2.41 -0.75
N TYR A 17 -0.64 -1.49 -0.66
CA TYR A 17 -1.95 -1.72 -0.07
C TYR A 17 -3.06 -1.24 -1.03
N PRO A 18 -4.27 -1.83 -0.94
CA PRO A 18 -5.41 -1.42 -1.76
C PRO A 18 -5.84 0.01 -1.45
N ASP A 19 -6.15 0.76 -2.51
CA ASP A 19 -6.65 2.12 -2.45
C ASP A 19 -8.16 2.13 -2.18
N PRO A 20 -8.65 2.61 -1.01
CA PRO A 20 -10.09 2.65 -0.73
C PRO A 20 -10.83 3.75 -1.53
N SER A 21 -10.11 4.69 -2.14
CA SER A 21 -10.71 5.76 -2.94
C SER A 21 -10.96 5.32 -4.39
N ILE A 22 -10.14 4.39 -4.90
CA ILE A 22 -10.22 3.89 -6.28
C ILE A 22 -10.22 2.35 -6.27
N PRO A 23 -11.35 1.70 -6.58
CA PRO A 23 -11.40 0.25 -6.63
C PRO A 23 -10.44 -0.30 -7.68
N GLY A 24 -9.70 -1.35 -7.32
CA GLY A 24 -8.71 -1.95 -8.20
C GLY A 24 -7.41 -1.14 -8.34
N TYR A 25 -7.16 -0.15 -7.49
CA TYR A 25 -5.88 0.53 -7.38
C TYR A 25 -5.16 0.12 -6.10
N ILE A 26 -3.84 0.25 -6.13
CA ILE A 26 -2.95 0.12 -4.98
C ILE A 26 -2.16 1.40 -4.80
N ARG A 27 -1.78 1.65 -3.55
CA ARG A 27 -0.93 2.76 -3.11
C ARG A 27 0.18 2.21 -2.22
N TYR A 28 1.36 2.85 -2.26
CA TYR A 28 2.50 2.43 -1.46
C TYR A 28 2.50 3.14 -0.11
N TRP A 29 2.65 2.37 0.96
CA TRP A 29 2.87 2.82 2.33
C TRP A 29 4.33 2.60 2.69
N ASP A 30 5.01 3.61 3.22
CA ASP A 30 6.44 3.53 3.58
C ASP A 30 6.68 3.04 5.02
N GLY A 31 5.62 2.76 5.78
CA GLY A 31 5.71 2.44 7.22
C GLY A 31 5.29 3.62 8.11
N ALA A 32 5.42 4.85 7.61
CA ALA A 32 5.04 6.08 8.32
C ALA A 32 3.94 6.89 7.60
N ALA A 33 3.94 6.89 6.26
CA ALA A 33 2.98 7.65 5.46
C ALA A 33 2.74 6.99 4.08
N TRP A 34 1.62 7.35 3.46
CA TRP A 34 1.34 7.04 2.05
C TRP A 34 2.27 7.88 1.17
N VAL A 35 2.97 7.24 0.24
CA VAL A 35 3.88 7.95 -0.66
C VAL A 35 3.08 8.55 -1.82
N PRO A 36 3.10 9.87 -2.04
CA PRO A 36 2.37 10.52 -3.13
C PRO A 36 2.93 10.09 -4.49
N GLY A 37 2.06 9.95 -5.49
CA GLY A 37 2.45 9.51 -6.84
C GLY A 37 2.66 8.00 -6.99
N THR A 38 2.34 7.21 -5.95
CA THR A 38 2.44 5.75 -5.98
C THR A 38 1.11 5.03 -6.24
N SER A 39 0.03 5.79 -6.35
CA SER A 39 -1.30 5.29 -6.73
C SER A 39 -1.24 4.74 -8.15
N ARG A 40 -1.44 3.44 -8.30
CA ARG A 40 -1.41 2.75 -9.60
C ARG A 40 -2.45 1.62 -9.62
N PRO A 41 -2.90 1.16 -10.79
CA PRO A 41 -3.77 -0.01 -10.87
C PRO A 41 -3.10 -1.21 -10.17
N ALA A 42 -3.93 -1.95 -9.44
CA ALA A 42 -3.55 -3.21 -8.83
C ALA A 42 -3.13 -4.19 -9.94
N PRO A 43 -2.03 -4.94 -9.75
CA PRO A 43 -1.72 -6.06 -10.62
C PRO A 43 -2.86 -7.08 -10.57
N ALA A 44 -3.01 -7.91 -11.62
CA ALA A 44 -4.02 -8.96 -11.57
C ALA A 44 -3.69 -9.95 -10.44
N GLU A 45 -4.72 -10.65 -9.95
CA GLU A 45 -4.58 -11.61 -8.86
C GLU A 45 -3.64 -12.75 -9.30
N GLY A 46 -2.41 -12.75 -8.77
CA GLY A 46 -1.35 -13.70 -9.15
C GLY A 46 -0.15 -13.06 -9.86
N GLU A 47 -0.26 -11.82 -10.32
CA GLU A 47 0.92 -11.06 -10.77
C GLU A 47 1.75 -10.59 -9.57
N ALA A 48 3.07 -10.55 -9.76
CA ALA A 48 3.97 -10.02 -8.77
C ALA A 48 3.60 -8.58 -8.42
N MET A 49 3.56 -8.26 -7.12
CA MET A 49 3.41 -6.88 -6.67
C MET A 49 4.50 -6.02 -7.33
N PRO A 50 4.13 -4.82 -7.80
CA PRO A 50 5.11 -3.95 -8.43
C PRO A 50 6.26 -3.65 -7.48
N ALA A 51 7.45 -3.42 -8.05
CA ALA A 51 8.58 -2.97 -7.26
C ALA A 51 8.26 -1.61 -6.61
N PRO A 52 8.70 -1.38 -5.36
CA PRO A 52 8.54 -0.10 -4.69
C PRO A 52 9.14 1.04 -5.54
N PRO A 53 8.56 2.25 -5.51
CA PRO A 53 9.07 3.37 -6.27
C PRO A 53 10.46 3.77 -5.78
N PRO A 54 11.31 4.36 -6.65
CA PRO A 54 12.62 4.85 -6.25
C PRO A 54 12.46 5.96 -5.19
N GLY A 55 13.02 5.74 -4.00
CA GLY A 55 12.95 6.66 -2.86
C GLY A 55 11.93 6.27 -1.79
N ALA A 56 11.05 5.30 -2.05
CA ALA A 56 10.43 4.54 -0.99
C ALA A 56 11.47 3.60 -0.41
N THR A 57 11.80 3.73 0.87
CA THR A 57 12.65 2.77 1.54
C THR A 57 11.77 1.58 1.90
N PRO A 58 11.87 0.42 1.21
CA PRO A 58 11.19 -0.76 1.70
C PRO A 58 11.71 -1.03 3.10
N ALA A 59 10.79 -1.12 4.07
CA ALA A 59 11.12 -1.64 5.39
C ALA A 59 11.82 -3.00 5.17
N PRO A 60 12.97 -3.26 5.81
CA PRO A 60 13.71 -4.49 5.57
C PRO A 60 12.79 -5.68 5.84
N ALA A 61 12.64 -6.56 4.85
CA ALA A 61 11.99 -7.84 5.04
C ALA A 61 12.82 -8.65 6.08
N PRO A 62 12.19 -9.30 7.07
CA PRO A 62 12.89 -10.13 8.05
C PRO A 62 13.55 -11.36 7.43
#